data_AF-A0A3B9RW96-F1
#
_entry.id   AF-A0A3B9RW96-F1
#
_cell.length_a   1.000
_cell.length_b   1.000
_cell.length_c   1.000
_cell.angle_alpha   90.00
_cell.angle_beta   90.00
_cell.angle_gamma   90.00
#
_symmetry.space_group_name_H-M   'P 1'
#
loop_
_entity.id
_entity.type
_entity.pdbx_description
1 polymer ?
#
loop_
_entity_poly.entity_id
_entity_poly.type
_entity_poly.pdbx_seq_one_letter_code
_entity_poly.pdbx_strand_id
1 'polypeptide(L)'
;MLNLRKVSLFLTCLLFIVSMQVFCTDTTETTTKLITFLTEEQDVLNSSLNNIKILPPPHDQTQYQQFSQEISANLALNKAKIASLESFLINQKKIQTDYQAKIKQLQQFSTKPSFQINTQQKIEQVTALNNTTTKAIDLIQHNLKLANQYQSLLLEQKRALNLWKSKASLKEHAKNLLLQEQKLNQALETLYENSIVLQ
;
A
#
# COMPACT_ATOMS: atom_id res chain seq x y z
N MET A 1 20.13 8.83 -35.80
CA MET A 1 19.70 7.70 -34.93
C MET A 1 18.65 8.09 -33.88
N LEU A 2 17.72 9.03 -34.15
CA LEU A 2 16.72 9.46 -33.15
C LEU A 2 15.28 8.97 -33.42
N ASN A 3 15.00 8.48 -34.64
CA ASN A 3 13.65 8.08 -35.04
C ASN A 3 13.34 6.57 -34.84
N LEU A 4 14.35 5.72 -34.64
CA LEU A 4 14.16 4.28 -34.42
C LEU A 4 13.71 3.93 -32.99
N ARG A 5 14.09 4.73 -31.99
CA ARG A 5 13.72 4.50 -30.58
C ARG A 5 12.27 4.84 -30.26
N LYS A 6 11.67 5.81 -30.96
CA LYS A 6 10.27 6.20 -30.75
C LYS A 6 9.28 5.20 -31.34
N VAL A 7 9.61 4.58 -32.47
CA VAL A 7 8.79 3.51 -33.08
C VAL A 7 8.85 2.24 -32.23
N SER A 8 9.99 1.92 -31.62
CA SER A 8 10.14 0.77 -30.72
C SER A 8 9.34 0.90 -29.42
N LEU A 9 9.21 2.11 -28.86
CA LEU A 9 8.37 2.38 -27.68
C LEU A 9 6.86 2.34 -27.98
N PHE A 10 6.47 2.71 -29.21
CA PHE A 10 5.07 2.65 -29.62
C PHE A 10 4.64 1.20 -29.93
N LEU A 11 5.54 0.39 -30.50
CA LEU A 11 5.29 -1.01 -30.80
C LEU A 11 5.19 -1.89 -29.54
N THR A 12 5.93 -1.57 -28.48
CA THR A 12 5.83 -2.27 -27.19
C THR A 12 4.58 -1.88 -26.39
N CYS A 13 4.06 -0.65 -26.56
CA CYS A 13 2.74 -0.29 -26.00
C CYS A 13 1.57 -0.93 -26.75
N LEU A 14 1.66 -1.10 -28.07
CA LEU A 14 0.58 -1.72 -28.85
C LEU A 14 0.46 -3.23 -28.60
N LEU A 15 1.57 -3.90 -28.28
CA LEU A 15 1.60 -5.34 -27.97
C LEU A 15 1.01 -5.70 -26.59
N PHE A 16 0.79 -4.72 -25.69
CA PHE A 16 0.19 -4.98 -24.38
C PHE A 16 -1.35 -4.90 -24.40
N ILE A 17 -1.97 -4.45 -25.49
CA ILE A 17 -3.43 -4.22 -25.58
C ILE A 17 -4.18 -5.44 -26.16
N VAL A 18 -3.47 -6.41 -26.77
CA VAL A 18 -4.10 -7.54 -27.49
C VAL A 18 -4.34 -8.78 -26.60
N SER A 19 -3.99 -8.76 -25.32
CA SER A 19 -4.21 -9.92 -24.42
C SER A 19 -5.54 -9.91 -23.65
N MET A 20 -6.47 -9.00 -23.94
CA MET A 20 -7.86 -9.15 -23.48
C MET A 20 -8.61 -10.18 -24.33
N GLN A 21 -8.18 -11.44 -24.24
CA GLN A 21 -9.07 -12.55 -24.51
C GLN A 21 -10.04 -12.64 -23.35
N VAL A 22 -11.31 -12.37 -23.66
CA VAL A 22 -12.45 -12.63 -22.79
C VAL A 22 -12.57 -14.15 -22.65
N PHE A 23 -11.80 -14.72 -21.72
CA PHE A 23 -12.10 -16.03 -21.18
C PHE A 23 -13.27 -15.85 -20.22
N CYS A 24 -14.39 -16.48 -20.55
CA CYS A 24 -15.43 -16.80 -19.59
C CYS A 24 -14.82 -17.84 -18.64
N THR A 25 -14.00 -17.40 -17.68
CA THR A 25 -13.45 -18.26 -16.65
C THR A 25 -14.57 -18.66 -15.71
N ASP A 26 -14.56 -19.91 -15.28
CA ASP A 26 -15.47 -20.35 -14.23
C ASP A 26 -15.27 -19.44 -13.00
N THR A 27 -16.32 -18.74 -12.62
CA THR A 27 -16.32 -17.80 -11.47
C THR A 27 -15.87 -18.47 -10.19
N THR A 28 -16.06 -19.80 -10.11
CA THR A 28 -15.64 -20.66 -9.00
C THR A 28 -14.13 -20.77 -8.90
N GLU A 29 -13.46 -21.02 -10.02
CA GLU A 29 -11.99 -21.12 -10.10
C GLU A 29 -11.35 -19.77 -9.80
N THR A 30 -11.96 -18.69 -10.28
CA THR A 30 -11.50 -17.32 -10.07
C THR A 30 -11.57 -16.93 -8.58
N THR A 31 -12.67 -17.26 -7.90
CA THR A 31 -12.84 -16.95 -6.47
C THR A 31 -11.91 -17.81 -5.60
N THR A 32 -11.66 -19.05 -6.00
CA THR A 32 -10.72 -19.94 -5.28
C THR A 32 -9.28 -19.42 -5.39
N LYS A 33 -8.83 -19.01 -6.58
CA LYS A 33 -7.53 -18.37 -6.78
C LYS A 33 -7.40 -17.09 -5.95
N LEU A 34 -8.46 -16.29 -5.88
CA LEU A 34 -8.49 -15.10 -5.04
C LEU A 34 -8.33 -15.45 -3.55
N ILE A 35 -9.02 -16.48 -3.04
CA ILE A 35 -8.88 -16.93 -1.65
C ILE A 35 -7.44 -17.38 -1.37
N THR A 36 -6.80 -18.11 -2.28
CA THR A 36 -5.39 -18.50 -2.14
C THR A 36 -4.50 -17.27 -2.04
N PHE A 37 -4.64 -16.33 -3.00
CA PHE A 37 -3.89 -15.08 -2.98
C PHE A 37 -4.11 -14.28 -1.68
N LEU A 38 -5.34 -14.18 -1.19
CA LEU A 38 -5.66 -13.47 0.04
C LEU A 38 -5.07 -14.15 1.28
N THR A 39 -5.01 -15.48 1.29
CA THR A 39 -4.41 -16.23 2.40
C THR A 39 -2.89 -15.97 2.43
N GLU A 40 -2.22 -16.03 1.29
CA GLU A 40 -0.79 -15.69 1.17
C GLU A 40 -0.53 -14.23 1.58
N GLU A 41 -1.37 -13.30 1.12
CA GLU A 41 -1.24 -11.89 1.48
C GLU A 41 -1.45 -11.66 2.98
N GLN A 42 -2.35 -12.41 3.62
CA GLN A 42 -2.54 -12.37 5.07
C GLN A 42 -1.25 -12.75 5.81
N ASP A 43 -0.58 -13.82 5.38
CA ASP A 43 0.67 -14.29 5.98
C ASP A 43 1.78 -13.26 5.79
N VAL A 44 1.87 -12.64 4.61
CA VAL A 44 2.83 -11.56 4.33
C VAL A 44 2.58 -10.35 5.22
N LEU A 45 1.31 -9.94 5.41
CA LEU A 45 0.96 -8.80 6.26
C LEU A 45 1.24 -9.08 7.73
N ASN A 46 0.90 -10.27 8.22
CA ASN A 46 1.22 -10.70 9.58
C ASN A 46 2.73 -10.73 9.83
N SER A 47 3.49 -11.28 8.87
CA SER A 47 4.95 -11.27 8.93
C SER A 47 5.50 -9.85 8.97
N SER A 48 4.98 -8.96 8.11
CA SER A 48 5.39 -7.55 8.08
C SER A 48 5.09 -6.83 9.39
N LEU A 49 3.92 -7.08 10.00
CA LEU A 49 3.52 -6.54 11.30
C LEU A 49 4.39 -7.07 12.45
N ASN A 50 4.74 -8.35 12.44
CA ASN A 50 5.59 -8.92 13.49
C ASN A 50 7.05 -8.47 13.37
N ASN A 51 7.49 -8.18 12.14
CA ASN A 51 8.87 -7.80 11.85
C ASN A 51 9.11 -6.28 11.83
N ILE A 52 8.06 -5.46 11.98
CA ILE A 52 8.21 -4.01 12.02
C ILE A 52 8.89 -3.57 13.33
N LYS A 53 10.22 -3.65 13.34
CA LYS A 53 11.04 -3.20 14.46
C LYS A 53 11.06 -1.67 14.50
N ILE A 54 11.10 -1.12 15.71
CA ILE A 54 11.42 0.30 15.90
C ILE A 54 12.81 0.52 15.30
N LEU A 55 12.89 1.29 14.22
CA LEU A 55 14.17 1.64 13.61
C LEU A 55 15.01 2.43 14.62
N PRO A 56 16.27 2.05 14.86
CA PRO A 56 17.15 2.84 15.70
C PRO A 56 17.35 4.24 15.07
N PRO A 57 17.65 5.27 15.88
CA PRO A 57 18.00 6.58 15.35
C PRO A 57 19.16 6.47 14.35
N PRO A 58 19.09 7.13 13.18
CA PRO A 58 20.20 7.13 12.23
C PRO A 58 21.50 7.69 12.85
N HIS A 59 22.63 7.13 12.45
CA HIS A 59 23.97 7.60 12.83
C HIS A 59 24.42 8.78 11.97
N ASP A 60 24.02 8.79 10.69
CA ASP A 60 24.45 9.79 9.72
C ASP A 60 23.36 10.08 8.68
N GLN A 61 23.68 11.02 7.78
CA GLN A 61 22.78 11.45 6.72
C GLN A 61 22.52 10.35 5.67
N THR A 62 23.47 9.45 5.44
CA THR A 62 23.35 8.36 4.47
C THR A 62 22.37 7.32 4.98
N GLN A 63 22.49 6.90 6.24
CA GLN A 63 21.58 5.96 6.89
C GLN A 63 20.17 6.56 7.02
N TYR A 64 20.06 7.87 7.29
CA TYR A 64 18.77 8.56 7.23
C TYR A 64 18.12 8.45 5.85
N GLN A 65 18.88 8.65 4.78
CA GLN A 65 18.36 8.54 3.41
C GLN A 65 17.91 7.12 3.09
N GLN A 66 18.68 6.11 3.51
CA GLN A 66 18.33 4.70 3.35
C GLN A 66 17.00 4.38 4.05
N PHE A 67 16.88 4.69 5.34
CA PHE A 67 15.64 4.46 6.10
C PHE A 67 14.46 5.24 5.49
N SER A 68 14.68 6.48 5.06
CA SER A 68 13.63 7.29 4.44
C SER A 68 13.14 6.69 3.13
N GLN A 69 14.04 6.16 2.31
CA GLN A 69 13.70 5.50 1.04
C GLN A 69 12.94 4.21 1.29
N GLU A 70 13.44 3.37 2.21
CA GLU A 70 12.81 2.10 2.57
C GLU A 70 11.39 2.31 3.10
N ILE A 71 11.20 3.19 4.10
CA ILE A 71 9.87 3.48 4.65
C ILE A 71 8.96 4.04 3.56
N SER A 72 9.46 4.91 2.69
CA SER A 72 8.64 5.51 1.62
C SER A 72 8.22 4.47 0.57
N ALA A 73 9.11 3.54 0.21
CA ALA A 73 8.80 2.43 -0.68
C ALA A 73 7.75 1.51 -0.06
N ASN A 74 7.91 1.14 1.21
CA ASN A 74 6.96 0.30 1.93
C ASN A 74 5.59 0.97 2.07
N LEU A 75 5.54 2.28 2.35
CA LEU A 75 4.30 3.06 2.38
C LEU A 75 3.59 3.06 1.02
N ALA A 76 4.33 3.24 -0.07
CA ALA A 76 3.77 3.25 -1.42
C ALA A 76 3.23 1.87 -1.81
N LEU A 77 4.01 0.82 -1.56
CA LEU A 77 3.63 -0.56 -1.82
C LEU A 77 2.37 -0.95 -1.03
N ASN A 78 2.35 -0.65 0.27
CA ASN A 78 1.22 -1.00 1.13
C ASN A 78 -0.04 -0.19 0.76
N LYS A 79 0.10 1.07 0.35
CA LYS A 79 -1.02 1.86 -0.18
C LYS A 79 -1.60 1.27 -1.47
N ALA A 80 -0.76 0.78 -2.37
CA ALA A 80 -1.20 0.09 -3.57
C ALA A 80 -1.92 -1.24 -3.25
N LYS A 81 -1.42 -1.99 -2.26
CA LYS A 81 -2.07 -3.21 -1.75
C LYS A 81 -3.46 -2.90 -1.18
N ILE A 82 -3.60 -1.85 -0.36
CA ILE A 82 -4.89 -1.40 0.18
C ILE A 82 -5.88 -1.10 -0.96
N ALA A 83 -5.46 -0.32 -1.96
CA ALA A 83 -6.32 0.02 -3.09
C ALA A 83 -6.76 -1.22 -3.91
N SER A 84 -5.87 -2.20 -4.07
CA SER A 84 -6.18 -3.48 -4.71
C SER A 84 -7.22 -4.27 -3.91
N LEU A 85 -7.01 -4.40 -2.59
CA LEU A 85 -7.95 -5.08 -1.69
C LEU A 85 -9.32 -4.39 -1.66
N GLU A 86 -9.38 -3.05 -1.67
CA GLU A 86 -10.64 -2.29 -1.76
C GLU A 86 -11.36 -2.59 -3.09
N SER A 87 -10.61 -2.65 -4.19
CA SER A 87 -11.17 -2.98 -5.51
C SER A 87 -11.72 -4.41 -5.55
N PHE A 88 -11.00 -5.38 -4.97
CA PHE A 88 -11.48 -6.75 -4.82
C PHE A 88 -12.73 -6.81 -3.95
N LEU A 89 -12.78 -6.05 -2.86
CA LEU A 89 -13.94 -6.01 -1.97
C LEU A 89 -15.20 -5.53 -2.71
N ILE A 90 -15.08 -4.45 -3.49
CA ILE A 90 -16.18 -3.91 -4.29
C ILE A 90 -16.67 -4.97 -5.28
N ASN A 91 -15.75 -5.63 -5.98
CA ASN A 91 -16.10 -6.67 -6.94
C ASN A 91 -16.79 -7.87 -6.28
N GLN A 92 -16.25 -8.38 -5.16
CA GLN A 92 -16.84 -9.53 -4.46
C GLN A 92 -18.21 -9.21 -3.86
N LYS A 93 -18.43 -7.99 -3.34
CA LYS A 93 -19.76 -7.56 -2.88
C LYS A 93 -20.79 -7.50 -4.02
N LYS A 94 -20.37 -7.07 -5.21
CA LYS A 94 -21.23 -7.09 -6.40
C LYS A 94 -21.62 -8.51 -6.76
N ILE A 95 -20.65 -9.42 -6.86
CA ILE A 95 -20.88 -10.84 -7.13
C ILE A 95 -21.83 -11.47 -6.09
N GLN A 96 -21.62 -11.17 -4.80
CA GLN A 96 -22.49 -11.64 -3.72
C GLN A 96 -23.94 -11.17 -3.90
N THR A 97 -24.13 -9.90 -4.26
CA THR A 97 -25.46 -9.32 -4.54
C THR A 97 -26.13 -10.02 -5.71
N ASP A 98 -25.39 -10.30 -6.78
CA ASP A 98 -25.89 -11.00 -7.97
C ASP A 98 -26.32 -12.45 -7.63
N TYR A 99 -25.53 -13.16 -6.81
CA TYR A 99 -25.92 -14.50 -6.35
C TYR A 99 -27.16 -14.48 -5.46
N GLN A 100 -27.26 -13.53 -4.53
CA GLN A 100 -28.45 -13.38 -3.69
C GLN A 100 -29.71 -13.09 -4.52
N ALA A 101 -29.60 -12.24 -5.55
CA ALA A 101 -30.70 -11.97 -6.46
C ALA A 101 -31.10 -13.23 -7.26
N LYS A 102 -30.11 -13.97 -7.77
CA LYS A 102 -30.34 -15.23 -8.50
C LYS A 102 -30.99 -16.31 -7.63
N ILE A 103 -30.58 -16.45 -6.37
CA ILE A 103 -31.21 -17.37 -5.43
C ILE A 103 -32.69 -17.01 -5.23
N LYS A 104 -33.01 -15.73 -5.00
CA LYS A 104 -34.39 -15.25 -4.85
C LYS A 104 -35.24 -15.56 -6.09
N GLN A 105 -34.69 -15.31 -7.29
CA GLN A 105 -35.38 -15.64 -8.54
C GLN A 105 -35.67 -17.14 -8.65
N LEU A 106 -34.66 -17.99 -8.42
CA LEU A 106 -34.82 -19.45 -8.49
C LEU A 106 -35.85 -19.96 -7.46
N GLN A 107 -35.86 -19.41 -6.25
CA GLN A 107 -36.85 -19.75 -5.22
C GLN A 107 -38.28 -19.41 -5.66
N GLN A 108 -38.48 -18.29 -6.36
CA GLN A 108 -39.79 -17.93 -6.93
C GLN A 108 -40.23 -18.93 -8.02
N PHE A 109 -39.31 -19.41 -8.88
CA PHE A 109 -39.61 -20.40 -9.91
C PHE A 109 -39.88 -21.81 -9.37
N SER A 110 -39.28 -22.18 -8.24
CA SER A 110 -39.45 -23.49 -7.59
C SER A 110 -40.89 -23.76 -7.11
N THR A 111 -41.73 -22.74 -7.05
CA THR A 111 -43.17 -22.87 -6.76
C THR A 111 -43.96 -23.57 -7.88
N LYS A 112 -43.37 -23.79 -9.07
CA LYS A 112 -43.99 -24.49 -10.20
C LYS A 112 -43.61 -25.99 -10.20
N PRO A 113 -44.60 -26.92 -10.12
CA PRO A 113 -44.34 -28.36 -9.95
C PRO A 113 -43.45 -29.01 -11.01
N SER A 114 -43.46 -28.52 -12.25
CA SER A 114 -42.77 -29.13 -13.39
C SER A 114 -41.25 -28.93 -13.42
N PHE A 115 -40.68 -28.12 -12.51
CA PHE A 115 -39.25 -27.76 -12.54
C PHE A 115 -38.52 -27.92 -11.19
N GLN A 116 -39.16 -28.51 -10.17
CA GLN A 116 -38.68 -28.48 -8.77
C GLN A 116 -37.28 -29.07 -8.56
N ILE A 117 -36.98 -30.28 -9.07
CA ILE A 117 -35.69 -30.96 -8.81
C ILE A 117 -34.51 -30.20 -9.43
N ASN A 118 -34.64 -29.76 -10.70
CA ASN A 118 -33.59 -29.01 -11.40
C ASN A 118 -33.36 -27.63 -10.77
N THR A 119 -34.43 -26.99 -10.31
CA THR A 119 -34.36 -25.66 -9.67
C THR A 119 -33.67 -25.75 -8.31
N GLN A 120 -33.95 -26.77 -7.52
CA GLN A 120 -33.34 -26.98 -6.21
C GLN A 120 -31.83 -27.20 -6.31
N GLN A 121 -31.36 -28.04 -7.25
CA GLN A 121 -29.94 -28.24 -7.50
C GLN A 121 -29.22 -26.94 -7.90
N LYS A 122 -29.86 -26.09 -8.71
CA LYS A 122 -29.32 -24.78 -9.07
C LYS A 122 -29.26 -23.82 -7.88
N ILE A 123 -30.27 -23.84 -6.99
CA ILE A 123 -30.25 -23.04 -5.77
C ILE A 123 -29.07 -23.46 -4.88
N GLU A 124 -28.85 -24.76 -4.71
CA GLU A 124 -27.74 -25.30 -3.92
C GLU A 124 -26.38 -24.91 -4.49
N GLN A 125 -26.20 -25.01 -5.81
CA GLN A 125 -24.97 -24.58 -6.50
C GLN A 125 -24.70 -23.08 -6.30
N VAL A 126 -25.70 -22.22 -6.55
CA VAL A 126 -25.53 -20.76 -6.40
C VAL A 126 -25.30 -20.39 -4.93
N THR A 127 -25.92 -21.11 -3.99
CA THR A 127 -25.68 -20.92 -2.55
C THR A 127 -24.26 -21.29 -2.15
N ALA A 128 -23.71 -22.39 -2.70
CA ALA A 128 -22.31 -22.75 -2.47
C ALA A 128 -21.35 -21.67 -3.00
N LEU A 129 -21.60 -21.13 -4.19
CA LEU A 129 -20.82 -20.01 -4.75
C LEU A 129 -20.90 -18.74 -3.89
N ASN A 130 -22.11 -18.43 -3.40
CA ASN A 130 -22.32 -17.31 -2.50
C ASN A 130 -21.55 -17.48 -1.18
N ASN A 131 -21.53 -18.68 -0.60
CA ASN A 131 -20.77 -18.98 0.62
C ASN A 131 -19.26 -18.82 0.41
N THR A 132 -18.73 -19.29 -0.72
CA THR A 132 -17.32 -19.09 -1.08
C THR A 132 -17.00 -17.60 -1.26
N THR A 133 -17.91 -16.83 -1.86
CA THR A 133 -17.78 -15.37 -2.03
C THR A 133 -17.76 -14.66 -0.68
N THR A 134 -18.63 -15.05 0.26
CA THR A 134 -18.63 -14.52 1.63
C THR A 134 -17.29 -14.74 2.32
N LYS A 135 -16.71 -15.94 2.22
CA LYS A 135 -15.37 -16.22 2.77
C LYS A 135 -14.29 -15.31 2.16
N ALA A 136 -14.35 -15.06 0.85
CA ALA A 136 -13.42 -14.15 0.19
C ALA A 136 -13.58 -12.72 0.71
N ILE A 137 -14.81 -12.24 0.91
CA ILE A 137 -15.10 -10.93 1.49
C ILE A 137 -14.51 -10.82 2.90
N ASP A 138 -14.71 -11.81 3.75
CA ASP A 138 -14.20 -11.82 5.13
C ASP A 138 -12.66 -11.75 5.15
N LEU A 139 -12.00 -12.52 4.29
CA LEU A 139 -10.54 -12.49 4.14
C LEU A 139 -10.04 -11.12 3.63
N ILE A 140 -10.71 -10.52 2.65
CA ILE A 140 -10.35 -9.18 2.16
C ILE A 140 -10.45 -8.15 3.28
N GLN A 141 -11.53 -8.19 4.06
CA GLN A 141 -11.72 -7.27 5.19
C GLN A 141 -10.66 -7.46 6.27
N HIS A 142 -10.29 -8.70 6.56
CA HIS A 142 -9.21 -8.99 7.49
C HIS A 142 -7.86 -8.45 6.99
N ASN A 143 -7.51 -8.70 5.73
CA ASN A 143 -6.28 -8.18 5.13
C ASN A 143 -6.27 -6.64 5.08
N LEU A 144 -7.39 -5.99 4.80
CA LEU A 144 -7.50 -4.53 4.87
C LEU A 144 -7.21 -4.01 6.27
N LYS A 145 -7.69 -4.69 7.31
CA LYS A 145 -7.39 -4.31 8.70
C LYS A 145 -5.89 -4.40 8.98
N LEU A 146 -5.24 -5.52 8.62
CA LEU A 146 -3.80 -5.71 8.81
C LEU A 146 -2.98 -4.70 8.00
N ALA A 147 -3.33 -4.47 6.74
CA ALA A 147 -2.64 -3.50 5.88
C ALA A 147 -2.76 -2.07 6.41
N ASN A 148 -3.93 -1.67 6.95
CA ASN A 148 -4.10 -0.35 7.57
C ASN A 148 -3.33 -0.21 8.89
N GLN A 149 -3.24 -1.27 9.69
CA GLN A 149 -2.39 -1.30 10.88
C GLN A 149 -0.92 -1.13 10.49
N TYR A 150 -0.45 -1.87 9.48
CA TYR A 150 0.92 -1.76 8.99
C TYR A 150 1.22 -0.36 8.41
N GLN A 151 0.28 0.21 7.66
CA GLN A 151 0.36 1.58 7.16
C GLN A 151 0.57 2.60 8.28
N SER A 152 -0.17 2.43 9.38
CA SER A 152 -0.12 3.34 10.53
C SER A 152 1.24 3.29 11.22
N LEU A 153 1.79 2.09 11.39
CA LEU A 153 3.11 1.89 11.97
C LEU A 153 4.24 2.46 11.09
N LEU A 154 4.16 2.27 9.77
CA LEU A 154 5.12 2.88 8.83
C LEU A 154 5.06 4.42 8.88
N LEU A 155 3.87 5.00 9.02
CA LEU A 155 3.71 6.45 9.17
C LEU A 155 4.32 6.96 10.48
N GLU A 156 4.19 6.21 11.56
CA GLU A 156 4.82 6.53 12.84
C GLU A 156 6.35 6.52 12.73
N GLN A 157 6.94 5.49 12.09
CA GLN A 157 8.38 5.44 11.83
C GLN A 157 8.85 6.63 10.99
N LYS A 158 8.09 6.98 9.94
CA LYS A 158 8.38 8.16 9.11
C LYS A 158 8.40 9.44 9.93
N ARG A 159 7.45 9.62 10.86
CA ARG A 159 7.40 10.78 11.76
C ARG A 159 8.61 10.82 12.69
N ALA A 160 8.99 9.68 13.28
CA ALA A 160 10.19 9.58 14.12
C ALA A 160 11.46 9.95 13.36
N LEU A 161 11.59 9.50 12.11
CA LEU A 161 12.72 9.81 11.24
C LEU A 161 12.77 11.31 10.87
N ASN A 162 11.62 11.90 10.55
CA ASN A 162 11.51 13.35 10.29
C ASN A 162 11.89 14.19 11.52
N LEU A 163 11.48 13.75 12.71
CA LEU A 163 11.86 14.39 13.97
C LEU A 163 13.38 14.34 14.19
N TRP A 164 13.99 13.18 13.93
CA TRP A 164 15.45 13.04 14.00
C TRP A 164 16.16 14.03 13.06
N LYS A 165 15.72 14.14 11.80
CA LYS A 165 16.32 15.06 10.83
C LYS A 165 16.17 16.53 11.24
N SER A 166 15.01 16.88 11.78
CA SER A 166 14.74 18.22 12.29
C SER A 166 15.67 18.57 13.46
N LYS A 167 15.86 17.63 14.39
CA LYS A 167 16.82 17.80 15.51
C LYS A 167 18.26 17.93 15.03
N ALA A 168 18.68 17.12 14.05
CA ALA A 168 20.02 17.21 13.48
C ALA A 168 20.26 18.58 12.81
N SER A 169 19.30 19.06 12.03
CA SER A 169 19.37 20.37 11.38
C SER A 169 19.45 21.50 12.41
N LEU A 170 18.64 21.46 13.48
CA LEU A 170 18.68 22.47 14.53
C LEU A 170 20.04 22.53 15.23
N LYS A 171 20.66 21.36 15.53
CA LYS A 171 22.00 21.30 16.12
C LYS A 171 23.06 21.92 15.23
N GLU A 172 22.97 21.69 13.92
CA GLU A 172 23.87 22.30 12.94
C GLU A 172 23.72 23.82 12.90
N HIS A 173 22.49 24.33 12.89
CA HIS A 173 22.22 25.77 12.94
C HIS A 173 22.77 26.40 14.23
N ALA A 174 22.56 25.75 15.39
CA ALA A 174 23.10 26.22 16.67
C ALA A 174 24.64 26.28 16.66
N LYS A 175 25.31 25.27 16.10
CA LYS A 175 26.77 25.27 15.95
C LYS A 175 27.24 26.40 15.05
N ASN A 176 26.55 26.65 13.94
CA ASN A 176 26.89 27.75 13.02
C ASN A 176 26.72 29.13 13.67
N LEU A 177 25.67 29.32 14.47
CA LEU A 177 25.46 30.55 15.24
C LEU A 177 26.59 30.78 16.25
N LEU A 178 26.99 29.75 17.00
CA LEU A 178 28.12 29.84 17.93
C LEU A 178 29.44 30.21 17.22
N LEU A 179 29.69 29.65 16.04
CA LEU A 179 30.86 30.01 15.24
C LEU A 179 30.81 31.45 14.72
N GLN A 180 29.62 31.96 14.38
CA GLN A 180 29.43 33.35 13.98
C GLN A 180 29.63 34.31 15.16
N GLU A 181 29.10 33.97 16.33
CA GLU A 181 29.32 34.72 17.58
C GLU A 181 30.80 34.81 17.92
N GLN A 182 31.53 33.69 17.87
CA GLN A 182 32.97 33.66 18.12
C GLN A 182 33.74 34.56 17.14
N LYS A 183 33.40 34.51 15.84
CA LYS A 183 34.01 35.39 14.82
C LYS A 183 33.71 36.86 15.07
N LEU A 184 32.48 37.19 15.48
CA LEU A 184 32.10 38.57 15.78
C LEU A 184 32.85 39.10 17.00
N ASN A 185 32.98 38.30 18.05
CA ASN A 185 33.74 38.66 19.24
C ASN A 185 35.23 38.89 18.92
N GLN A 186 35.84 38.03 18.11
CA GLN A 186 37.22 38.22 17.63
C GLN A 186 37.39 39.50 16.80
N ALA A 187 36.43 39.81 15.93
CA ALA A 187 36.45 41.05 15.16
C ALA A 187 36.30 42.28 16.06
N LEU A 188 35.47 42.20 17.09
CA LEU A 188 35.28 43.26 18.07
C LEU A 188 36.54 43.49 18.92
N GLU A 189 37.20 42.44 19.40
CA GLU A 189 38.47 42.52 20.12
C GLU A 189 39.55 43.19 19.26
N THR A 190 39.70 42.75 18.01
CA THR A 190 40.63 43.37 17.04
C THR A 190 40.35 44.86 16.85
N LEU A 191 39.07 45.26 16.76
CA LEU A 191 38.69 46.66 16.63
C LEU A 191 39.04 47.48 17.88
N TYR A 192 38.82 46.93 19.07
CA TYR A 192 39.22 47.60 20.31
C TYR A 192 40.73 47.77 20.40
N GLU A 193 41.51 46.73 20.12
CA GLU A 193 42.98 46.80 20.10
C GLU A 193 43.47 47.90 19.13
N ASN A 194 42.95 47.91 17.90
CA ASN A 194 43.30 48.93 16.91
C ASN A 194 42.92 50.34 17.37
N SER A 195 41.77 50.51 18.03
CA SER A 195 41.33 51.81 18.53
C SER A 195 42.20 52.33 19.68
N ILE A 196 42.75 51.44 20.52
CA ILE A 196 43.67 51.78 21.60
C ILE A 196 45.03 52.19 21.02
N VAL A 197 45.51 51.51 19.97
CA VAL A 197 46.78 51.85 19.30
C VAL A 197 46.74 53.21 18.60
N LEU A 198 45.56 53.67 18.19
CA LEU A 198 45.36 54.94 17.47
C LEU A 198 45.18 56.16 18.41
N GLN A 199 45.11 55.96 19.72
CA GLN A 199 45.04 57.02 20.75
C GLN A 199 46.43 57.36 21.29
#